data_AF-A0AAV8ZRR6-F1
#
_entry.id   AF-A0AAV8ZRR6-F1
#
_cell.length_a   1.000
_cell.length_b   1.000
_cell.length_c   1.000
_cell.angle_alpha   90.00
_cell.angle_beta   90.00
_cell.angle_gamma   90.00
#
_symmetry.space_group_name_H-M   'P 1'
#
loop_
_entity.id
_entity.type
_entity.pdbx_description
1 polymer ?
#
loop_
_entity_poly.entity_id
_entity_poly.type
_entity_poly.pdbx_seq_one_letter_code
_entity_poly.pdbx_strand_id
1 'polypeptide(L)'
;MSAPTFHLPTDTTRPIILVGPGTGIAPFRAFWQHRNTQLREGQKLGKMWLFFGCRTSETDLYKDEKEDMLRIGILDRNFLALSREPNTSKVCT
;
A
#
# COMPACT_ATOMS: atom_id res chain seq x y z
N MET A 1 -22.05 -2.74 0.00
CA MET A 1 -21.96 -3.71 -1.12
C MET A 1 -20.48 -3.90 -1.43
N SER A 2 -19.94 -5.12 -1.32
CA SER A 2 -18.55 -5.42 -1.69
C SER A 2 -18.43 -5.56 -3.19
N ALA A 3 -17.34 -5.10 -3.80
CA ALA A 3 -17.03 -5.44 -5.18
C ALA A 3 -16.61 -6.92 -5.21
N PRO A 4 -17.36 -7.83 -5.87
CA PRO A 4 -17.13 -9.28 -5.79
C PRO A 4 -15.81 -9.73 -6.46
N THR A 5 -15.18 -8.83 -7.21
CA THR A 5 -13.94 -9.09 -7.95
C THR A 5 -12.71 -8.43 -7.32
N PHE A 6 -12.86 -7.69 -6.22
CA PHE A 6 -11.77 -6.92 -5.61
C PHE A 6 -11.25 -7.58 -4.33
N HIS A 7 -10.46 -8.64 -4.51
CA HIS A 7 -9.90 -9.44 -3.43
C HIS A 7 -8.43 -9.74 -3.69
N LEU A 8 -7.70 -10.11 -2.63
CA LEU A 8 -6.35 -10.63 -2.76
C LEU A 8 -6.37 -11.98 -3.52
N PRO A 9 -5.31 -12.30 -4.30
CA PRO A 9 -5.13 -13.62 -4.85
C PRO A 9 -5.13 -14.68 -3.74
N THR A 10 -5.72 -15.84 -4.02
CA THR A 10 -5.72 -17.00 -3.11
C THR A 10 -4.31 -17.52 -2.84
N ASP A 11 -3.44 -17.51 -3.84
CA ASP A 11 -2.01 -17.79 -3.67
C ASP A 11 -1.29 -16.57 -3.10
N THR A 12 -0.88 -16.69 -1.84
CA THR A 12 -0.25 -15.63 -1.05
C THR A 12 1.17 -15.29 -1.52
N THR A 13 1.81 -16.17 -2.31
CA THR A 13 3.16 -15.95 -2.86
C THR A 13 3.16 -15.07 -4.11
N ARG A 14 1.98 -14.82 -4.71
CA ARG A 14 1.87 -13.95 -5.88
C ARG A 14 2.21 -12.50 -5.52
N PRO A 15 3.06 -11.83 -6.33
CA PRO A 15 3.35 -10.42 -6.14
C PRO A 15 2.11 -9.57 -6.47
N ILE A 16 1.97 -8.43 -5.79
CA ILE A 16 0.83 -7.52 -5.90
C ILE A 16 1.32 -6.09 -6.09
N ILE A 17 0.66 -5.38 -7.00
CA ILE A 17 0.86 -3.94 -7.22
C ILE A 17 -0.46 -3.25 -6.87
N LEU A 18 -0.41 -2.32 -5.92
CA LEU A 18 -1.54 -1.53 -5.44
C LEU A 18 -1.38 -0.10 -5.93
N VAL A 19 -2.40 0.45 -6.61
CA VAL A 19 -2.37 1.82 -7.14
C VAL A 19 -3.62 2.55 -6.66
N GLY A 20 -3.47 3.53 -5.78
CA GLY A 20 -4.61 4.24 -5.18
C GLY A 20 -4.22 5.55 -4.53
N PRO A 21 -4.30 6.67 -5.26
CA PRO A 21 -4.08 7.98 -4.68
C PRO A 21 -5.27 8.42 -3.79
N GLY A 22 -4.98 9.25 -2.79
CA GLY A 22 -5.97 9.82 -1.88
C GLY A 22 -6.79 8.75 -1.15
N THR A 23 -8.10 8.95 -1.06
CA THR A 23 -9.00 8.00 -0.37
C THR A 23 -9.09 6.63 -1.05
N GLY A 24 -8.60 6.50 -2.29
CA GLY A 24 -8.46 5.22 -2.99
C GLY A 24 -7.53 4.22 -2.30
N ILE A 25 -6.77 4.64 -1.30
CA ILE A 25 -5.95 3.74 -0.46
C ILE A 25 -6.77 2.90 0.53
N ALA A 26 -8.01 3.31 0.85
CA ALA A 26 -8.82 2.69 1.90
C ALA A 26 -8.94 1.15 1.81
N PRO A 27 -9.24 0.53 0.65
CA PRO A 27 -9.33 -0.92 0.58
C PRO A 27 -7.95 -1.60 0.64
N PHE A 28 -6.88 -0.92 0.24
CA PHE A 28 -5.52 -1.43 0.36
C PHE A 28 -5.07 -1.53 1.80
N ARG A 29 -5.60 -0.68 2.68
CA ARG A 29 -5.38 -0.80 4.12
C ARG A 29 -5.82 -2.16 4.67
N ALA A 30 -7.00 -2.62 4.26
CA ALA A 30 -7.46 -3.95 4.62
C ALA A 30 -6.56 -5.06 4.05
N PHE A 31 -5.98 -4.86 2.87
CA PHE A 31 -5.10 -5.85 2.23
C PHE A 31 -3.77 -6.03 2.97
N TRP A 32 -3.07 -4.96 3.35
CA TRP A 32 -1.82 -5.10 4.10
C TRP A 32 -2.07 -5.59 5.53
N GLN A 33 -3.20 -5.24 6.15
CA GLN A 33 -3.60 -5.80 7.44
C GLN A 33 -3.86 -7.31 7.36
N HIS A 34 -4.58 -7.76 6.32
CA HIS A 34 -4.81 -9.18 6.08
C HIS A 34 -3.50 -9.95 5.85
N ARG A 35 -2.57 -9.38 5.06
CA ARG A 35 -1.25 -9.95 4.85
C ARG A 35 -0.40 -9.96 6.13
N ASN A 36 -0.51 -8.95 6.98
CA ASN A 36 0.16 -8.96 8.28
C ASN A 36 -0.31 -10.15 9.15
N THR A 37 -1.61 -10.46 9.15
CA THR A 37 -2.12 -11.67 9.82
C THR A 37 -1.54 -12.95 9.21
N GLN A 38 -1.55 -13.07 7.88
CA GLN A 38 -0.96 -14.24 7.20
C GLN A 38 0.54 -14.42 7.51
N LEU A 39 1.30 -13.32 7.60
CA LEU A 39 2.72 -13.37 8.00
C LEU A 39 2.88 -13.88 9.44
N ARG A 40 2.04 -13.41 10.36
CA ARG A 40 2.06 -13.85 11.78
C ARG A 40 1.67 -15.33 11.93
N GLU A 41 0.88 -15.86 11.01
CA GLU A 41 0.56 -17.29 10.90
C GLU A 41 1.69 -18.12 10.25
N GLY A 42 2.80 -17.49 9.85
CA GLY A 42 3.95 -18.16 9.25
C GLY A 42 3.82 -18.43 7.76
N GLN A 43 2.83 -17.82 7.08
CA GLN A 43 2.68 -17.97 5.63
C GLN A 43 3.78 -17.22 4.87
N LYS A 44 4.23 -17.79 3.75
CA LYS A 44 5.13 -17.10 2.83
C LYS A 44 4.34 -16.12 1.98
N LEU A 45 4.80 -14.87 1.93
CA LEU A 45 4.13 -13.80 1.21
C LEU A 45 4.94 -13.35 -0.01
N GLY A 46 4.23 -13.10 -1.11
CA GLY A 46 4.77 -12.41 -2.27
C GLY A 46 4.95 -10.92 -2.01
N LYS A 47 5.82 -10.28 -2.81
CA LYS A 47 6.07 -8.83 -2.72
C LYS A 47 4.78 -8.02 -2.91
N MET A 48 4.64 -6.95 -2.14
CA MET A 48 3.53 -6.01 -2.31
C MET A 48 4.10 -4.60 -2.50
N TRP A 49 3.75 -3.97 -3.62
CA TRP A 49 4.11 -2.58 -3.92
C TRP A 49 2.89 -1.68 -3.82
N LEU A 50 3.07 -0.51 -3.24
CA LEU A 50 2.05 0.52 -3.16
C LEU A 50 2.49 1.75 -3.95
N PHE A 51 1.64 2.24 -4.84
CA PHE A 51 1.75 3.53 -5.50
C PHE A 51 0.66 4.43 -4.93
N PHE A 52 1.06 5.33 -4.04
CA PHE A 52 0.19 6.26 -3.35
C PHE A 52 0.48 7.69 -3.83
N GLY A 53 -0.56 8.51 -3.90
CA GLY A 53 -0.43 9.91 -4.28
C GLY A 53 -1.34 10.81 -3.46
N CYS A 54 -0.84 11.98 -3.09
CA CYS A 54 -1.57 12.99 -2.35
C CYS A 54 -1.19 14.41 -2.79
N ARG A 55 -1.74 15.44 -2.13
CA ARG A 55 -1.47 16.85 -2.50
C ARG A 55 -0.12 17.28 -1.97
N THR A 56 0.06 17.15 -0.67
CA THR A 56 1.30 17.44 0.06
C THR A 56 1.60 16.28 1.00
N SER A 57 2.84 16.20 1.47
CA SER A 57 3.29 15.22 2.46
C SER A 57 2.45 15.22 3.74
N GLU A 58 1.90 16.37 4.13
CA GLU A 58 0.97 16.49 5.26
C GLU A 58 -0.36 15.76 5.03
N THR A 59 -0.77 15.62 3.78
CA THR A 59 -1.99 14.90 3.39
C THR A 59 -1.74 13.42 3.09
N ASP A 60 -0.60 12.89 3.53
CA ASP A 60 -0.26 11.50 3.34
C ASP A 60 -1.07 10.58 4.28
N LEU A 61 -2.06 9.90 3.72
CA LEU A 61 -2.96 9.03 4.49
C LEU A 61 -2.22 7.77 4.95
N TYR A 62 -2.39 7.44 6.23
CA TYR A 62 -1.82 6.25 6.88
C TYR A 62 -0.29 6.17 6.78
N LYS A 63 0.39 7.32 6.80
CA LYS A 63 1.86 7.41 6.70
C LYS A 63 2.57 6.43 7.64
N ASP A 64 2.30 6.53 8.94
CA ASP A 64 2.96 5.71 9.97
C ASP A 64 2.69 4.21 9.76
N GLU A 65 1.45 3.83 9.41
CA GLU A 65 1.12 2.43 9.13
C GLU A 65 1.89 1.90 7.92
N LYS A 66 2.03 2.69 6.84
CA LYS A 66 2.82 2.27 5.67
C LYS A 66 4.30 2.10 6.02
N GLU A 67 4.85 3.01 6.81
CA GLU A 67 6.24 2.92 7.29
C GLU A 67 6.46 1.67 8.15
N ASP A 68 5.51 1.33 9.03
CA ASP A 68 5.56 0.10 9.81
C ASP A 68 5.46 -1.13 8.90
N MET A 69 4.55 -1.12 7.90
CA MET A 69 4.41 -2.23 6.95
C MET A 69 5.65 -2.44 6.08
N LEU A 70 6.37 -1.37 5.73
CA LEU A 70 7.68 -1.46 5.08
C LEU A 70 8.72 -2.09 6.01
N ARG A 71 8.74 -1.68 7.29
CA ARG A 71 9.70 -2.20 8.29
C ARG A 71 9.53 -3.69 8.52
N ILE A 72 8.30 -4.19 8.58
CA ILE A 72 8.02 -5.61 8.79
C ILE A 72 8.01 -6.43 7.49
N GLY A 73 8.22 -5.80 6.33
CA GLY A 73 8.31 -6.46 5.03
C GLY A 73 6.99 -6.90 4.42
N ILE A 74 5.85 -6.39 4.91
CA ILE A 74 4.55 -6.58 4.26
C ILE A 74 4.47 -5.77 2.97
N LEU A 75 4.88 -4.50 3.03
CA LEU A 75 5.14 -3.69 1.84
C LEU A 75 6.62 -3.84 1.49
N ASP A 76 6.92 -4.21 0.25
CA ASP A 76 8.28 -4.25 -0.28
C ASP A 76 8.71 -2.85 -0.76
N ARG A 77 7.76 -2.09 -1.34
CA ARG A 77 7.97 -0.69 -1.73
C ARG A 77 6.69 0.13 -1.58
N ASN A 78 6.85 1.40 -1.21
CA ASN A 78 5.80 2.41 -1.21
C ASN A 78 6.32 3.61 -1.99
N PHE A 79 5.72 3.86 -3.14
CA PHE A 79 6.01 5.00 -4.00
C PHE A 79 5.04 6.13 -3.69
N LEU A 80 5.57 7.30 -3.34
CA LEU A 80 4.78 8.47 -2.98
C LEU A 80 4.84 9.52 -4.10
N ALA A 81 3.68 9.95 -4.59
CA ALA A 81 3.55 11.01 -5.58
C ALA A 81 2.89 12.27 -4.98
N LEU A 82 3.62 13.39 -4.96
CA LEU A 82 3.16 14.65 -4.38
C LEU A 82 2.72 15.66 -5.46
N SER A 83 1.41 15.79 -5.65
CA SER A 83 0.84 16.60 -6.74
C SER A 83 0.97 18.11 -6.54
N ARG A 84 1.04 18.62 -5.30
CA ARG A 84 1.02 20.06 -4.97
C ARG A 84 2.12 20.52 -4.01
N GLU A 85 3.04 19.64 -3.62
CA GLU A 85 4.23 20.03 -2.86
C GLU A 85 5.08 21.03 -3.67
N PRO A 86 5.42 22.21 -3.12
CA PRO A 86 6.30 23.19 -3.75
C PRO A 86 7.72 22.64 -3.90
N ASN A 87 8.43 23.02 -4.97
CA ASN A 87 9.82 22.62 -5.24
C ASN A 87 10.10 21.11 -5.33
N THR A 88 9.07 20.27 -5.40
CA THR A 88 9.20 18.82 -5.57
C THR A 88 8.84 18.43 -7.01
N SER A 89 9.73 17.67 -7.67
CA SER A 89 9.45 17.10 -8.99
C SER A 89 8.24 16.17 -8.93
N LYS A 90 7.38 16.22 -9.96
CA LYS A 90 6.13 15.44 -10.02
C LYS A 90 6.42 13.99 -10.43
N VAL A 91 7.13 13.28 -9.58
CA VAL A 91 7.54 11.88 -9.76
C VAL A 91 7.10 11.04 -8.57
N CYS A 92 6.94 9.74 -8.80
CA CYS A 92 6.74 8.76 -7.74
C CYS A 92 8.12 8.35 -7.21
N THR A 93 8.49 8.80 -6.02
CA THR A 93 9.74 8.42 -5.33
C THR A 93 9.52 7.26 -4.38
#